data_AF-A0AAD8XZK8-F1
#
_entry.id   AF-A0AAD8XZK8-F1
#
_cell.length_a   1.000
_cell.length_b   1.000
_cell.length_c   1.000
_cell.angle_alpha   90.00
_cell.angle_beta   90.00
_cell.angle_gamma   90.00
#
_symmetry.space_group_name_H-M   'P 1'
#
loop_
_entity.id
_entity.type
_entity.pdbx_description
1 polymer ?
#
loop_
_entity_poly.entity_id
_entity_poly.type
_entity_poly.pdbx_seq_one_letter_code
_entity_poly.pdbx_strand_id
1 'polypeptide(L)'
;MKAKVFRPHLDDVERLSYGKKASKQRGTGSRYHCHRLNQEERRLFELAKVSHFLTVRGNGYRKERKGSPLQNIWRQRSDALATLAVCVEKRSTIDAVVIDFSTLRVWDDAPFVAMIVNNVLKAKYPDLHELVVDDAVVSSLIQTPINWDAIKTRPIWAINERLITIPCERDVAKSLAADVVKEGSQFILHEFQNERIDTTSHAIKQVIDYDGSDDESIDWNDI
;
A
#
# COMPACT_ATOMS: atom_id res chain seq x y z
N MET A 1 2.55 -19.07 -7.51
CA MET A 1 1.35 -18.77 -6.70
C MET A 1 1.66 -17.56 -5.82
N LYS A 2 0.86 -16.48 -5.86
CA LYS A 2 1.02 -15.35 -4.94
C LYS A 2 1.08 -15.85 -3.51
N ALA A 3 2.08 -15.42 -2.73
CA ALA A 3 2.10 -15.71 -1.32
C ALA A 3 0.81 -15.15 -0.69
N LYS A 4 0.02 -15.99 -0.03
CA LYS A 4 -1.21 -15.55 0.64
C LYS A 4 -0.82 -14.55 1.74
N VAL A 5 -1.11 -13.27 1.51
CA VAL A 5 -0.95 -12.20 2.51
C VAL A 5 -2.26 -12.00 3.28
N PHE A 6 -2.17 -11.61 4.54
CA PHE A 6 -3.33 -11.19 5.32
C PHE A 6 -3.96 -9.99 4.63
N ARG A 7 -5.22 -10.04 4.21
CA ARG A 7 -6.00 -8.84 3.87
C ARG A 7 -7.36 -8.93 4.53
N PRO A 8 -7.86 -7.85 5.15
CA PRO A 8 -9.18 -7.88 5.75
C PRO A 8 -10.25 -7.92 4.65
N HIS A 9 -11.38 -8.58 4.94
CA HIS A 9 -12.55 -8.50 4.07
C HIS A 9 -13.18 -7.11 4.17
N LEU A 10 -13.65 -6.55 3.05
CA LEU A 10 -14.36 -5.25 3.05
C LEU A 10 -15.54 -5.22 4.01
N ASP A 11 -16.29 -6.32 4.14
CA ASP A 11 -17.40 -6.41 5.09
C ASP A 11 -16.93 -6.31 6.55
N ASP A 12 -15.76 -6.87 6.87
CA ASP A 12 -15.20 -6.77 8.22
C ASP A 12 -14.76 -5.33 8.51
N VAL A 13 -14.17 -4.65 7.52
CA VAL A 13 -13.83 -3.21 7.63
C VAL A 13 -15.11 -2.40 7.87
N GLU A 14 -16.15 -2.60 7.06
CA GLU A 14 -17.42 -1.88 7.24
C GLU A 14 -18.03 -2.17 8.62
N ARG A 15 -18.05 -3.42 9.07
CA ARG A 15 -18.53 -3.77 10.42
C ARG A 15 -17.74 -3.09 11.53
N LEU A 16 -16.41 -3.11 11.45
CA LEU A 16 -15.53 -2.47 12.44
C LEU A 16 -15.75 -0.96 12.49
N SER A 17 -16.01 -0.33 11.34
CA SER A 17 -16.31 1.09 11.25
C SER A 17 -17.61 1.47 11.99
N TYR A 18 -18.54 0.54 12.18
CA TYR A 18 -19.73 0.68 13.04
C TYR A 18 -19.50 0.22 14.50
N GLY A 19 -18.30 -0.21 14.86
CA GLY A 19 -18.01 -0.78 16.18
C GLY A 19 -18.50 -2.22 16.36
N LYS A 20 -18.85 -2.91 15.27
CA LYS A 20 -19.21 -4.33 15.29
C LYS A 20 -17.95 -5.19 15.15
N LYS A 21 -17.99 -6.43 15.63
CA LYS A 21 -16.88 -7.38 15.47
C LYS A 21 -16.74 -7.80 14.01
N ALA A 22 -15.50 -7.96 13.56
CA ALA A 22 -15.18 -8.69 12.34
C ALA A 22 -15.74 -10.11 12.42
N SER A 23 -16.33 -10.58 11.32
CA SER A 23 -17.04 -11.85 11.22
C SER A 23 -16.35 -12.86 10.32
N LYS A 24 -15.55 -12.41 9.34
CA LYS A 24 -14.94 -13.30 8.35
C LYS A 24 -13.50 -13.65 8.70
N GLN A 25 -12.73 -12.66 9.17
CA GLN A 25 -11.31 -12.82 9.46
C GLN A 25 -10.98 -12.33 10.87
N ARG A 26 -10.55 -13.28 11.70
CA ARG A 26 -10.10 -13.00 13.07
C ARG A 26 -8.82 -12.15 13.03
N GLY A 27 -8.71 -11.20 13.94
CA GLY A 27 -7.56 -10.30 14.05
C GLY A 27 -7.63 -9.04 13.19
N THR A 28 -8.64 -8.91 12.31
CA THR A 28 -8.84 -7.69 11.50
C THR A 28 -8.98 -6.43 12.35
N GLY A 29 -9.70 -6.50 13.48
CA GLY A 29 -9.82 -5.41 14.44
C GLY A 29 -8.98 -5.64 15.70
N SER A 30 -8.68 -4.54 16.41
CA SER A 30 -8.01 -4.57 17.71
C SER A 30 -8.84 -3.88 18.79
N ARG A 31 -8.65 -4.26 20.05
CA ARG A 31 -9.16 -3.51 21.21
C ARG A 31 -8.27 -2.32 21.56
N TYR A 32 -7.02 -2.35 21.13
CA TYR A 32 -6.02 -1.29 21.39
C TYR A 32 -6.07 -0.18 20.34
N HIS A 33 -6.65 -0.44 19.16
CA HIS A 33 -6.84 0.54 18.10
C HIS A 33 -8.33 0.81 17.90
N CYS A 34 -8.74 2.06 18.04
CA CYS A 34 -10.12 2.44 17.78
C CYS A 34 -10.38 2.42 16.26
N HIS A 35 -11.45 1.73 15.85
CA HIS A 35 -11.89 1.65 14.44
C HIS A 35 -13.32 2.18 14.24
N ARG A 36 -14.09 2.29 15.32
CA ARG A 36 -15.48 2.77 15.29
C ARG A 36 -15.50 4.25 14.93
N LEU A 37 -16.31 4.61 13.94
CA LEU A 37 -16.52 5.99 13.53
C LEU A 37 -17.71 6.61 14.27
N ASN A 38 -17.59 7.91 14.58
CA ASN A 38 -18.74 8.75 14.92
C ASN A 38 -19.44 9.25 13.65
N GLN A 39 -20.46 10.10 13.80
CA GLN A 39 -21.25 10.59 12.67
C GLN A 39 -20.46 11.47 11.69
N GLU A 40 -19.59 12.33 12.20
CA GLU A 40 -18.74 13.21 11.39
C GLU A 40 -17.67 12.41 10.63
N GLU A 41 -16.97 11.54 11.34
CA GLU A 41 -15.97 10.62 10.79
C GLU A 41 -16.59 9.69 9.75
N ARG A 42 -17.81 9.22 9.98
CA ARG A 42 -18.58 8.44 8.99
C ARG A 42 -18.76 9.25 7.71
N ARG A 43 -19.23 10.50 7.80
CA ARG A 43 -19.43 11.34 6.62
C ARG A 43 -18.13 11.50 5.83
N LEU A 44 -17.01 11.76 6.51
CA LEU A 44 -15.70 11.85 5.88
C LEU A 44 -15.25 10.53 5.25
N PHE A 45 -15.52 9.40 5.91
CA PHE A 45 -15.23 8.07 5.37
C PHE A 45 -16.04 7.76 4.11
N GLU A 46 -17.35 8.06 4.10
CA GLU A 46 -18.19 7.89 2.90
C GLU A 46 -17.70 8.76 1.74
N LEU A 47 -17.33 10.01 2.01
CA LEU A 47 -16.74 10.89 1.00
C LEU A 47 -15.42 10.32 0.47
N ALA A 48 -14.56 9.82 1.36
CA ALA A 48 -13.29 9.22 0.99
C ALA A 48 -13.47 7.98 0.09
N LYS A 49 -14.53 7.19 0.29
CA LYS A 49 -14.85 6.05 -0.60
C LYS A 49 -15.14 6.49 -2.03
N VAL A 50 -15.71 7.69 -2.22
CA VAL A 50 -16.03 8.25 -3.54
C VAL A 50 -14.80 8.91 -4.16
N SER A 51 -14.04 9.68 -3.38
CA SER A 51 -12.84 10.37 -3.88
C SER A 51 -11.60 9.49 -3.96
N HIS A 52 -11.62 8.29 -3.37
CA HIS A 52 -10.50 7.37 -3.26
C HIS A 52 -9.28 7.90 -2.48
N PHE A 53 -9.44 9.02 -1.76
CA PHE A 53 -8.48 9.55 -0.80
C PHE A 53 -9.22 10.14 0.40
N LEU A 54 -8.59 10.08 1.57
CA LEU A 54 -9.13 10.64 2.80
C LEU A 54 -8.79 12.13 2.92
N THR A 55 -9.63 12.91 3.59
CA THR A 55 -9.28 14.29 4.00
C THR A 55 -9.59 14.47 5.47
N VAL A 56 -8.60 14.90 6.25
CA VAL A 56 -8.72 15.13 7.70
C VAL A 56 -8.21 16.51 8.10
N ARG A 57 -8.57 16.98 9.30
CA ARG A 57 -7.93 18.13 9.95
C ARG A 57 -6.74 17.64 10.78
N GLY A 58 -5.65 18.38 10.74
CA GLY A 58 -4.37 17.96 11.30
C GLY A 58 -3.94 16.60 10.74
N ASN A 59 -3.39 15.75 11.61
CA ASN A 59 -3.04 14.37 11.31
C ASN A 59 -4.17 13.37 11.64
N GLY A 60 -5.41 13.83 11.79
CA GLY A 60 -6.54 12.99 12.17
C GLY A 60 -6.52 12.45 13.61
N TYR A 61 -5.50 12.74 14.42
CA TYR A 61 -5.43 12.33 15.82
C TYR A 61 -6.45 13.10 16.66
N ARG A 62 -7.19 12.37 17.48
CA ARG A 62 -8.17 12.91 18.42
C ARG A 62 -7.87 12.40 19.81
N LYS A 63 -7.50 13.30 20.73
CA LYS A 63 -7.10 12.97 22.10
C LYS A 63 -8.21 12.23 22.84
N GLU A 64 -9.45 12.67 22.68
CA GLU A 64 -10.66 12.06 23.25
C GLU A 64 -10.96 10.66 22.70
N ARG A 65 -10.43 10.33 21.51
CA ARG A 65 -10.55 9.01 20.87
C ARG A 65 -9.33 8.12 21.10
N LYS A 66 -8.29 8.64 21.76
CA LYS A 66 -6.98 7.98 21.98
C LYS A 66 -6.40 7.43 20.67
N GLY A 67 -6.46 8.22 19.60
CA GLY A 67 -5.93 7.82 18.29
C GLY A 67 -6.68 8.47 17.13
N SER A 68 -6.52 7.86 15.95
CA SER A 68 -7.09 8.34 14.68
C SER A 68 -8.04 7.30 14.07
N PRO A 69 -9.28 7.11 14.61
CA PRO A 69 -10.18 6.04 14.15
C PRO A 69 -10.46 6.06 12.64
N LEU A 70 -10.61 7.26 12.10
CA LEU A 70 -10.87 7.49 10.68
C LEU A 70 -9.69 7.08 9.79
N GLN A 71 -8.46 7.42 10.18
CA GLN A 71 -7.26 6.96 9.45
C GLN A 71 -7.07 5.45 9.59
N ASN A 72 -7.27 4.89 10.78
CA ASN A 72 -7.15 3.45 11.01
C ASN A 72 -8.06 2.64 10.09
N ILE A 73 -9.33 3.06 9.97
CA ILE A 73 -10.28 2.35 9.11
C ILE A 73 -10.03 2.62 7.63
N TRP A 74 -9.54 3.81 7.28
CA TRP A 74 -9.15 4.12 5.90
C TRP A 74 -7.97 3.27 5.42
N ARG A 75 -6.95 3.11 6.27
CA ARG A 75 -5.83 2.19 6.01
C ARG A 75 -6.31 0.75 5.87
N GLN A 76 -7.21 0.28 6.75
CA GLN A 76 -7.81 -1.06 6.62
C GLN A 76 -8.59 -1.25 5.32
N ARG A 77 -9.35 -0.23 4.89
CA ARG A 77 -10.07 -0.29 3.62
C ARG A 77 -9.11 -0.37 2.43
N SER A 78 -8.09 0.48 2.42
CA SER A 78 -7.09 0.52 1.35
C SER A 78 -6.33 -0.81 1.27
N ASP A 79 -6.00 -1.39 2.42
CA ASP A 79 -5.41 -2.73 2.54
C ASP A 79 -6.32 -3.85 2.01
N ALA A 80 -7.63 -3.79 2.30
CA ALA A 80 -8.62 -4.73 1.75
C ALA A 80 -8.70 -4.64 0.21
N LEU A 81 -8.51 -3.45 -0.34
CA LEU A 81 -8.56 -3.17 -1.78
C LEU A 81 -7.22 -3.35 -2.49
N ALA A 82 -6.13 -3.59 -1.75
CA ALA A 82 -4.77 -3.60 -2.28
C ALA A 82 -4.40 -2.30 -3.01
N THR A 83 -4.84 -1.15 -2.49
CA THR A 83 -4.54 0.18 -3.02
C THR A 83 -3.70 0.99 -2.05
N LEU A 84 -3.03 2.04 -2.53
CA LEU A 84 -2.40 3.04 -1.67
C LEU A 84 -3.43 3.65 -0.70
N ALA A 85 -3.02 3.88 0.55
CA ALA A 85 -3.79 4.74 1.46
C ALA A 85 -3.32 6.19 1.30
N VAL A 86 -4.11 7.00 0.60
CA VAL A 86 -3.83 8.43 0.37
C VAL A 86 -4.66 9.28 1.33
N CYS A 87 -4.04 10.26 1.97
CA CYS A 87 -4.67 11.14 2.96
C CYS A 87 -4.21 12.60 2.77
N VAL A 88 -5.16 13.52 2.66
CA VAL A 88 -4.94 14.95 2.72
C VAL A 88 -5.10 15.43 4.17
N GLU A 89 -4.01 15.91 4.75
CA GLU A 89 -3.95 16.50 6.08
C GLU A 89 -4.06 18.02 5.99
N LYS A 90 -5.21 18.57 6.44
CA LYS A 90 -5.41 20.02 6.49
C LYS A 90 -4.78 20.59 7.75
N ARG A 91 -3.66 21.30 7.63
CA ARG A 91 -2.95 21.87 8.77
C ARG A 91 -3.18 23.38 8.84
N SER A 92 -2.63 24.02 9.89
CA SER A 92 -2.81 25.45 10.11
C SER A 92 -2.05 26.30 9.07
N THR A 93 -0.84 25.88 8.71
CA THR A 93 0.06 26.63 7.82
C THR A 93 0.10 26.03 6.42
N ILE A 94 0.61 24.80 6.30
CA ILE A 94 0.76 24.08 5.03
C ILE A 94 0.08 22.73 5.12
N ASP A 95 -0.79 22.43 4.16
CA ASP A 95 -1.44 21.13 4.10
C ASP A 95 -0.40 20.07 3.67
N ALA A 96 -0.73 18.79 3.84
CA ALA A 96 0.15 17.71 3.41
C ALA A 96 -0.63 16.58 2.75
N VAL A 97 -0.04 15.96 1.73
CA VAL A 97 -0.51 14.70 1.16
C VAL A 97 0.37 13.58 1.71
N VAL A 98 -0.24 12.67 2.46
CA VAL A 98 0.40 11.47 3.02
C VAL A 98 0.00 10.27 2.18
N ILE A 99 0.99 9.54 1.71
CA ILE A 99 0.84 8.35 0.86
C ILE A 99 1.44 7.18 1.61
N ASP A 100 0.63 6.18 1.94
CA ASP A 100 1.09 4.95 2.59
C ASP A 100 1.10 3.77 1.61
N PHE A 101 2.30 3.22 1.42
CA PHE A 101 2.58 2.09 0.53
C PHE A 101 2.40 0.73 1.21
N SER A 102 2.36 0.68 2.55
CA SER A 102 2.29 -0.59 3.28
C SER A 102 0.99 -1.39 3.01
N THR A 103 -0.07 -0.72 2.55
CA THR A 103 -1.34 -1.33 2.15
C THR A 103 -1.26 -2.12 0.84
N LEU A 104 -0.20 -1.93 0.04
CA LEU A 104 0.07 -2.73 -1.14
C LEU A 104 0.56 -4.14 -0.79
N ARG A 105 1.16 -4.35 0.39
CA ARG A 105 1.72 -5.63 0.86
C ARG A 105 2.68 -6.31 -0.12
N VAL A 106 3.62 -5.53 -0.62
CA VAL A 106 4.67 -5.98 -1.54
C VAL A 106 5.98 -6.19 -0.78
N TRP A 107 6.86 -7.03 -1.33
CA TRP A 107 8.17 -7.32 -0.77
C TRP A 107 9.18 -6.19 -1.03
N ASP A 108 8.95 -5.43 -2.11
CA ASP A 108 9.68 -4.24 -2.50
C ASP A 108 8.67 -3.21 -3.04
N ASP A 109 8.64 -2.03 -2.43
CA ASP A 109 7.79 -0.92 -2.86
C ASP A 109 8.54 0.19 -3.61
N ALA A 110 9.86 0.05 -3.81
CA ALA A 110 10.67 1.02 -4.53
C ALA A 110 10.17 1.32 -5.96
N PRO A 111 9.71 0.34 -6.76
CA PRO A 111 9.16 0.63 -8.09
C PRO A 111 7.92 1.52 -8.04
N PHE A 112 7.02 1.28 -7.09
CA PHE A 112 5.80 2.07 -6.92
C PHE A 112 6.09 3.47 -6.42
N VAL A 113 7.06 3.60 -5.49
CA VAL A 113 7.58 4.90 -5.04
C VAL A 113 8.14 5.68 -6.24
N ALA A 114 8.99 5.04 -7.06
CA ALA A 114 9.57 5.66 -8.24
C ALA A 114 8.52 6.10 -9.26
N MET A 115 7.44 5.34 -9.44
CA MET A 115 6.32 5.75 -10.29
C MET A 115 5.64 7.02 -9.77
N ILE A 116 5.33 7.10 -8.47
CA ILE A 116 4.74 8.34 -7.91
C ILE A 116 5.71 9.52 -8.07
N VAL A 117 6.97 9.33 -7.69
CA VAL A 117 7.98 10.40 -7.74
C VAL A 117 8.18 10.90 -9.18
N ASN A 118 8.30 10.02 -10.16
CA ASN A 118 8.58 10.42 -11.53
C ASN A 118 7.33 10.84 -12.32
N ASN A 119 6.26 10.03 -12.27
CA ASN A 119 5.10 10.23 -13.14
C ASN A 119 4.10 11.25 -12.58
N VAL A 120 4.12 11.46 -11.26
CA VAL A 120 3.26 12.46 -10.61
C VAL A 120 4.08 13.68 -10.22
N LEU A 121 5.05 13.53 -9.32
CA LEU A 121 5.74 14.69 -8.76
C LEU A 121 6.62 15.38 -9.81
N LYS A 122 7.58 14.68 -10.41
CA LYS A 122 8.50 15.28 -11.39
C LYS A 122 7.76 15.82 -12.62
N ALA A 123 6.75 15.10 -13.10
CA ALA A 123 6.05 15.47 -14.33
C ALA A 123 5.05 16.61 -14.16
N LYS A 124 4.40 16.74 -13.00
CA LYS A 124 3.28 17.69 -12.79
C LYS A 124 3.48 18.70 -11.67
N TYR A 125 4.34 18.37 -10.70
CA TYR A 125 4.59 19.16 -9.50
C TYR A 125 6.11 19.27 -9.24
N PRO A 126 6.90 19.83 -10.18
CA PRO A 126 8.36 19.83 -10.10
C PRO A 126 8.88 20.46 -8.80
N ASP A 127 8.25 21.54 -8.33
CA ASP A 127 8.63 22.19 -7.07
C ASP A 127 8.44 21.26 -5.85
N LEU A 128 7.40 20.42 -5.86
CA LEU A 128 7.16 19.44 -4.79
C LEU A 128 8.09 18.23 -4.91
N HIS A 129 8.49 17.88 -6.14
CA HIS A 129 9.46 16.80 -6.37
C HIS A 129 10.81 17.13 -5.74
N GLU A 130 11.33 18.34 -5.94
CA GLU A 130 12.60 18.78 -5.33
C GLU A 130 12.55 18.67 -3.81
N LEU A 131 11.50 19.19 -3.18
CA LEU A 131 11.32 19.10 -1.72
C LEU A 131 11.35 17.66 -1.21
N VAL A 132 10.70 16.73 -1.91
CA VAL A 132 10.57 15.33 -1.48
C VAL A 132 11.87 14.54 -1.66
N VAL A 133 12.64 14.84 -2.71
CA VAL A 133 13.93 14.19 -2.98
C VAL A 133 15.02 14.71 -2.05
N ASP A 134 15.03 16.02 -1.79
CA ASP A 134 16.05 16.67 -0.94
C ASP A 134 15.89 16.32 0.54
N ASP A 135 14.67 16.08 1.03
CA ASP A 135 14.40 15.74 2.43
C ASP A 135 14.83 14.30 2.82
N ALA A 136 15.49 13.57 1.91
CA ALA A 136 15.92 12.17 2.07
C ALA A 136 14.80 11.19 2.48
N VAL A 137 13.54 11.62 2.47
CA VAL A 137 12.36 10.83 2.86
C VAL A 137 12.21 9.64 1.91
N VAL A 138 12.35 9.86 0.60
CA VAL A 138 12.28 8.79 -0.40
C VAL A 138 13.42 7.79 -0.22
N SER A 139 14.65 8.29 -0.03
CA SER A 139 15.83 7.45 0.16
C SER A 139 15.73 6.60 1.42
N SER A 140 15.31 7.19 2.55
CA SER A 140 15.13 6.46 3.82
C SER A 140 14.00 5.43 3.74
N LEU A 141 12.90 5.75 3.07
CA LEU A 141 11.81 4.80 2.83
C LEU A 141 12.32 3.57 2.05
N ILE A 142 12.99 3.79 0.93
CA ILE A 142 13.52 2.72 0.06
C ILE A 142 14.58 1.88 0.79
N GLN A 143 15.44 2.52 1.59
CA GLN A 143 16.51 1.82 2.32
C GLN A 143 16.01 1.05 3.55
N THR A 144 14.86 1.43 4.12
CA THR A 144 14.32 0.75 5.30
C THR A 144 13.78 -0.63 4.91
N PRO A 145 14.39 -1.73 5.41
CA PRO A 145 13.98 -3.08 5.02
C PRO A 145 12.53 -3.37 5.37
N ILE A 146 11.82 -4.00 4.44
CA ILE A 146 10.46 -4.46 4.65
C ILE A 146 10.47 -5.74 5.49
N ASN A 147 9.83 -5.70 6.66
CA ASN A 147 9.59 -6.91 7.45
C ASN A 147 8.51 -7.76 6.80
N TRP A 148 8.91 -8.64 5.88
CA TRP A 148 8.01 -9.46 5.08
C TRP A 148 7.13 -10.39 5.92
N ASP A 149 7.64 -10.95 7.02
CA ASP A 149 6.85 -11.80 7.90
C ASP A 149 5.67 -11.03 8.51
N ALA A 150 5.93 -9.81 9.00
CA ALA A 150 4.89 -8.92 9.50
C ALA A 150 3.90 -8.53 8.39
N ILE A 151 4.38 -8.12 7.21
CA ILE A 151 3.52 -7.75 6.07
C ILE A 151 2.66 -8.92 5.60
N LYS A 152 3.17 -10.14 5.64
CA LYS A 152 2.44 -11.31 5.17
C LYS A 152 1.36 -11.75 6.17
N THR A 153 1.63 -11.66 7.47
CA THR A 153 0.81 -12.34 8.48
C THR A 153 -0.05 -11.42 9.34
N ARG A 154 0.33 -10.15 9.49
CA ARG A 154 -0.30 -9.24 10.45
C ARG A 154 -1.37 -8.35 9.80
N PRO A 155 -2.39 -7.93 10.57
CA PRO A 155 -3.32 -6.89 10.13
C PRO A 155 -2.59 -5.55 9.98
N ILE A 156 -3.11 -4.66 9.12
CA ILE A 156 -2.42 -3.41 8.76
C ILE A 156 -2.13 -2.49 9.96
N TRP A 157 -2.97 -2.53 11.00
CA TRP A 157 -2.75 -1.75 12.23
C TRP A 157 -1.56 -2.25 13.08
N ALA A 158 -1.01 -3.42 12.77
CA ALA A 158 0.15 -4.03 13.43
C ALA A 158 1.40 -4.06 12.53
N ILE A 159 1.36 -3.36 11.39
CA ILE A 159 2.46 -3.23 10.44
C ILE A 159 2.93 -1.77 10.44
N ASN A 160 4.25 -1.58 10.38
CA ASN A 160 4.82 -0.25 10.28
C ASN A 160 4.39 0.43 8.98
N GLU A 161 4.07 1.71 9.10
CA GLU A 161 3.74 2.57 7.99
C GLU A 161 4.93 2.75 7.05
N ARG A 162 4.64 2.90 5.76
CA ARG A 162 5.62 3.18 4.72
C ARG A 162 5.18 4.42 3.97
N LEU A 163 5.56 5.58 4.50
CA LEU A 163 4.96 6.87 4.14
C LEU A 163 5.86 7.71 3.26
N ILE A 164 5.26 8.39 2.30
CA ILE A 164 5.76 9.66 1.76
C ILE A 164 4.82 10.76 2.25
N THR A 165 5.36 11.82 2.83
CA THR A 165 4.60 13.01 3.22
C THR A 165 5.06 14.18 2.37
N ILE A 166 4.12 14.78 1.65
CA ILE A 166 4.41 15.86 0.70
C ILE A 166 3.75 17.14 1.23
N PRO A 167 4.52 18.09 1.79
CA PRO A 167 3.97 19.39 2.16
C PRO A 167 3.57 20.14 0.88
N CYS A 168 2.37 20.73 0.88
CA CYS A 168 1.87 21.43 -0.30
C CYS A 168 0.83 22.49 0.07
N GLU A 169 0.63 23.45 -0.83
CA GLU A 169 -0.44 24.44 -0.69
C GLU A 169 -1.83 23.80 -0.72
N ARG A 170 -2.79 24.45 -0.07
CA ARG A 170 -4.13 23.92 0.19
C ARG A 170 -4.95 23.65 -1.09
N ASP A 171 -4.79 24.52 -2.07
CA ASP A 171 -5.43 24.42 -3.39
C ASP A 171 -4.80 23.31 -4.25
N VAL A 172 -3.52 23.00 -4.05
CA VAL A 172 -2.81 21.90 -4.72
C VAL A 172 -3.14 20.53 -4.13
N ALA A 173 -3.30 20.43 -2.81
CA ALA A 173 -3.35 19.17 -2.07
C ALA A 173 -4.36 18.14 -2.62
N LYS A 174 -5.56 18.58 -3.01
CA LYS A 174 -6.59 17.67 -3.55
C LYS A 174 -6.25 17.15 -4.94
N SER A 175 -5.72 18.02 -5.80
CA SER A 175 -5.32 17.65 -7.16
C SER A 175 -4.16 16.67 -7.12
N LEU A 176 -3.16 16.94 -6.27
CA LEU A 176 -2.05 16.03 -6.02
C LEU A 176 -2.54 14.66 -5.53
N ALA A 177 -3.43 14.62 -4.53
CA ALA A 177 -3.98 13.37 -4.02
C ALA A 177 -4.75 12.59 -5.11
N ALA A 178 -5.54 13.27 -5.94
CA ALA A 178 -6.27 12.64 -7.04
C ALA A 178 -5.32 12.07 -8.12
N ASP A 179 -4.24 12.78 -8.44
CA ASP A 179 -3.23 12.30 -9.38
C ASP A 179 -2.43 11.11 -8.85
N VAL A 180 -2.09 11.11 -7.55
CA VAL A 180 -1.48 9.95 -6.89
C VAL A 180 -2.40 8.73 -6.92
N VAL A 181 -3.69 8.91 -6.62
CA VAL A 181 -4.69 7.83 -6.70
C VAL A 181 -4.79 7.29 -8.13
N LYS A 182 -4.82 8.19 -9.13
CA LYS A 182 -4.89 7.80 -10.54
C LYS A 182 -3.67 6.99 -10.95
N GLU A 183 -2.47 7.42 -10.59
CA GLU A 183 -1.24 6.67 -10.87
C GLU A 183 -1.23 5.32 -10.13
N GLY A 184 -1.57 5.32 -8.84
CA GLY A 184 -1.62 4.10 -8.01
C GLY A 184 -2.62 3.05 -8.51
N SER A 185 -3.68 3.46 -9.21
CA SER A 185 -4.62 2.52 -9.85
C SER A 185 -3.96 1.66 -10.94
N GLN A 186 -2.84 2.11 -11.51
CA GLN A 186 -2.10 1.39 -12.55
C GLN A 186 -1.16 0.32 -11.96
N PHE A 187 -0.90 0.34 -10.65
CA PHE A 187 0.05 -0.60 -10.01
C PHE A 187 -0.43 -2.04 -10.09
N ILE A 188 -1.74 -2.23 -9.99
CA ILE A 188 -2.38 -3.54 -10.13
C ILE A 188 -2.07 -4.14 -11.51
N LEU A 189 -2.01 -3.32 -12.57
CA LEU A 189 -1.66 -3.78 -13.92
C LEU A 189 -0.19 -4.17 -14.05
N HIS A 190 0.71 -3.46 -13.37
CA HIS A 190 2.15 -3.73 -13.42
C HIS A 190 2.54 -5.02 -12.68
N GLU A 191 1.83 -5.37 -11.61
CA GLU A 191 2.03 -6.65 -10.89
C GLU A 191 1.71 -7.86 -11.80
N PHE A 192 0.68 -7.76 -12.67
CA PHE A 192 0.34 -8.80 -13.65
C PHE A 192 1.37 -8.94 -14.79
N GLN A 193 2.08 -7.86 -15.13
CA GLN A 193 3.11 -7.89 -16.18
C GLN A 193 4.40 -8.55 -15.68
N ASN A 194 4.80 -8.27 -14.43
CA ASN A 194 6.01 -8.87 -13.85
C ASN A 194 5.83 -10.37 -13.52
N GLU A 195 4.64 -10.82 -13.11
CA GLU A 195 4.38 -12.26 -12.90
C GLU A 195 4.52 -13.10 -14.18
N ARG A 196 4.24 -12.52 -15.36
CA ARG A 196 4.49 -13.17 -16.66
C ARG A 196 5.98 -13.30 -16.96
N ILE A 197 6.80 -12.34 -16.55
CA ILE A 197 8.25 -12.36 -16.81
C ILE A 197 8.94 -13.37 -15.91
N ASP A 198 8.56 -13.46 -14.62
CA ASP A 198 9.13 -14.44 -13.70
C ASP A 198 8.75 -15.87 -14.06
N THR A 199 7.51 -16.12 -14.49
CA THR A 199 7.10 -17.46 -14.97
C THR A 199 7.84 -17.87 -16.25
N THR A 200 8.05 -16.92 -17.16
CA THR A 200 8.82 -17.17 -18.40
C THR A 200 10.30 -17.41 -18.09
N SER A 201 10.88 -16.67 -17.16
CA SER A 201 12.29 -16.82 -16.74
C SER A 201 12.53 -18.14 -16.00
N HIS A 202 11.57 -18.60 -15.19
CA HIS A 202 11.63 -19.90 -14.53
C HIS A 202 11.46 -21.07 -15.51
N ALA A 203 10.57 -20.92 -16.50
CA ALA A 203 10.40 -21.90 -17.57
C ALA A 203 11.67 -22.00 -18.46
N ILE A 204 12.30 -20.87 -18.78
CA ILE A 204 13.55 -20.85 -19.55
C ILE A 204 14.70 -21.49 -18.76
N LYS A 205 14.83 -21.24 -17.45
CA LYS A 205 15.82 -21.92 -16.61
C LYS A 205 15.60 -23.44 -16.56
N GLN A 206 14.36 -23.90 -16.40
CA GLN A 206 14.07 -25.34 -16.44
C GLN A 206 14.38 -26.00 -17.79
N VAL A 207 14.28 -25.27 -18.89
CA VAL A 207 14.65 -25.80 -20.22
C VAL A 207 16.16 -25.79 -20.43
N ILE A 208 16.89 -24.81 -19.88
CA ILE A 208 18.35 -24.73 -19.96
C ILE A 208 19.03 -25.73 -19.01
N ASP A 209 18.44 -25.98 -17.84
CA ASP A 209 18.95 -26.95 -16.85
C ASP A 209 18.58 -28.41 -17.21
N TYR A 210 17.85 -28.63 -18.31
CA TYR A 210 17.51 -29.94 -18.87
C TYR A 210 18.29 -30.21 -20.18
N ASP A 211 19.57 -29.79 -20.22
CA ASP A 211 20.50 -30.22 -21.26
C ASP A 211 21.34 -31.41 -20.75
N GLY A 212 20.77 -32.60 -20.95
CA GLY A 212 21.45 -33.86 -21.22
C GLY A 212 22.73 -34.20 -20.45
N SER A 213 22.59 -34.93 -19.35
CA SER A 213 23.66 -35.83 -18.89
C SER A 213 23.09 -37.09 -18.22
N ASP A 214 22.36 -37.90 -18.97
CA ASP A 214 22.18 -39.32 -18.67
C ASP A 214 22.61 -40.11 -19.92
N ASP A 215 23.93 -40.20 -20.10
CA ASP A 215 24.58 -41.15 -21.01
C ASP A 215 24.58 -42.52 -20.31
N GLU A 216 23.44 -43.20 -20.30
CA GLU A 216 23.41 -44.63 -20.02
C GLU A 216 23.89 -45.38 -21.26
N SER A 217 25.18 -45.68 -21.27
CA SER A 217 25.82 -46.56 -22.24
C SER A 217 25.13 -47.93 -22.24
N ILE A 218 24.45 -48.26 -23.33
CA ILE A 218 23.96 -49.61 -23.62
C ILE A 218 25.18 -50.49 -23.91
N ASP A 219 25.45 -51.48 -23.05
CA ASP A 219 26.44 -52.53 -23.27
C ASP A 219 25.91 -53.54 -24.29
N TRP A 220 26.55 -53.60 -25.46
CA TRP A 220 26.15 -54.45 -26.58
C TRP A 220 26.81 -55.84 -26.56
N ASN A 221 27.45 -56.27 -25.47
CA ASN A 221 28.12 -57.58 -25.41
C ASN A 221 27.24 -58.74 -24.91
N ASP A 222 25.93 -58.55 -24.73
CA ASP A 222 24.99 -59.60 -24.28
C ASP A 222 23.92 -59.98 -25.33
N ILE A 223 24.31 -60.11 -26.61
CA ILE A 223 23.54 -60.83 -27.67
C ILE A 223 24.45 -61.69 -28.53
#